data_AF-A0A430QR81-F1
#
_entry.id   AF-A0A430QR81-F1
#
_cell.length_a   1.000
_cell.length_b   1.000
_cell.length_c   1.000
_cell.angle_alpha   90.00
_cell.angle_beta   90.00
_cell.angle_gamma   90.00
#
_symmetry.space_group_name_H-M   'P 1'
#
loop_
_entity.id
_entity.type
_entity.pdbx_description
1 polymer ?
#
loop_
_entity_poly.entity_id
_entity_poly.type
_entity_poly.pdbx_seq_one_letter_code
_entity_poly.pdbx_strand_id
1 'polypeptide(L)'
;NLYLLTGIGKTTLVSHVFEELLKNGIQAVGFKTEEVRQFYSGKSTRFGFDVVLFDSSRTYPRASLARLINHSSQQVQHQPRVGQYLVNISSFESLAIPCLQIISILSSEKDSKFPLFFWSFFHIGHDNNQQSIINDLENVSSNNIVRKNDLIVCIIDEIGKMELCSSKFTYLIEKLISSISNLPTNSQRDIKHPTVVLLATVPSPKRQDGTRGIPLVDHICSMKEASIIEIDLSNRNEIIQEIMKRILKCKSS
;
A
#
# COMPACT_ATOMS: atom_id res chain seq x y z
N ASN A 1 -6.53 -1.94 -14.23
CA ASN A 1 -6.63 -1.46 -12.83
C ASN A 1 -5.29 -1.47 -12.09
N LEU A 2 -4.18 -1.33 -12.83
CA LEU A 2 -2.83 -1.32 -12.27
C LEU A 2 -2.16 -0.01 -12.69
N TYR A 3 -1.92 0.88 -11.73
CA TYR A 3 -1.34 2.20 -11.95
C TYR A 3 0.00 2.29 -11.23
N LEU A 4 1.07 2.55 -11.97
CA LEU A 4 2.43 2.61 -11.46
C LEU A 4 2.97 4.03 -11.57
N LEU A 5 3.33 4.63 -10.44
CA LEU A 5 3.86 5.98 -10.38
C LEU A 5 5.38 5.96 -10.35
N THR A 6 6.02 6.76 -11.20
CA THR A 6 7.48 6.96 -11.27
C THR A 6 7.82 8.45 -11.21
N GLY A 7 9.09 8.80 -11.00
CA GLY A 7 9.53 10.20 -10.93
C GLY A 7 9.63 10.76 -9.50
N ILE A 8 9.36 12.05 -9.33
CA ILE A 8 9.56 12.80 -8.08
C ILE A 8 8.24 13.15 -7.40
N GLY A 9 8.26 13.30 -6.07
CA GLY A 9 7.06 13.69 -5.30
C GLY A 9 5.98 12.59 -5.18
N LYS A 10 6.32 11.33 -5.49
CA LYS A 10 5.39 10.18 -5.52
C LYS A 10 4.65 9.98 -4.20
N THR A 11 5.37 9.90 -3.08
CA THR A 11 4.81 9.75 -1.72
C THR A 11 3.82 10.87 -1.39
N THR A 12 4.12 12.10 -1.80
CA THR A 12 3.23 13.24 -1.57
C THR A 12 2.00 13.19 -2.48
N LEU A 13 2.15 12.70 -3.72
CA LEU A 13 1.02 12.49 -4.62
C LEU A 13 0.08 11.40 -4.10
N VAL A 14 0.59 10.25 -3.69
CA VAL A 14 -0.27 9.17 -3.17
C VAL A 14 -1.00 9.55 -1.89
N SER A 15 -0.38 10.39 -1.03
CA SER A 15 -1.05 10.93 0.16
C SER A 15 -2.25 11.81 -0.24
N HIS A 16 -2.09 12.68 -1.24
CA HIS A 16 -3.20 13.51 -1.74
C HIS A 16 -4.29 12.65 -2.41
N VAL A 17 -3.91 11.63 -3.19
CA VAL A 17 -4.89 10.71 -3.79
C VAL A 17 -5.69 9.99 -2.71
N PHE A 18 -5.04 9.52 -1.64
CA PHE A 18 -5.75 8.90 -0.51
C PHE A 18 -6.76 9.86 0.14
N GLU A 19 -6.38 11.12 0.37
CA GLU A 19 -7.29 12.13 0.91
C GLU A 19 -8.49 12.38 -0.01
N GLU A 20 -8.28 12.47 -1.32
CA GLU A 20 -9.37 12.63 -2.29
C GLU A 20 -10.28 11.39 -2.34
N LEU A 21 -9.74 10.18 -2.23
CA LEU A 21 -10.53 8.95 -2.14
C LEU A 21 -11.44 8.96 -0.91
N LEU A 22 -10.91 9.35 0.25
CA LEU A 22 -11.69 9.49 1.49
C LEU A 22 -12.81 10.53 1.35
N LYS A 23 -12.53 11.70 0.75
CA LYS A 23 -13.55 12.74 0.51
C LYS A 23 -14.69 12.25 -0.40
N ASN A 24 -14.37 11.36 -1.34
CA ASN A 24 -15.35 10.77 -2.26
C ASN A 24 -16.01 9.50 -1.70
N GLY A 25 -15.74 9.13 -0.45
CA GLY A 25 -16.30 7.93 0.19
C GLY A 25 -15.84 6.63 -0.47
N ILE A 26 -14.67 6.63 -1.11
CA ILE A 26 -14.09 5.45 -1.75
C ILE A 26 -13.19 4.75 -0.74
N GLN A 27 -13.39 3.45 -0.57
CA GLN A 27 -12.56 2.65 0.32
C GLN A 27 -11.15 2.54 -0.24
N ALA A 28 -10.18 2.98 0.55
CA ALA A 28 -8.77 2.85 0.24
C ALA A 28 -8.05 2.18 1.40
N VAL A 29 -7.14 1.27 1.06
CA VAL A 29 -6.28 0.54 2.00
C VAL A 29 -4.86 0.57 1.46
N GLY A 30 -3.87 0.35 2.32
CA GLY A 30 -2.49 0.31 1.88
C GLY A 30 -1.55 0.99 2.86
N PHE A 31 -0.39 1.37 2.35
CA PHE A 31 0.60 2.09 3.12
C PHE A 31 1.44 3.02 2.25
N LYS A 32 2.11 3.95 2.94
CA LYS A 32 3.19 4.74 2.38
C LYS A 32 4.47 4.55 3.18
N THR A 33 5.59 4.91 2.58
CA THR A 33 6.85 5.02 3.30
C THR A 33 7.10 6.47 3.68
N GLU A 34 7.67 6.68 4.86
CA GLU A 34 8.10 7.99 5.31
C GLU A 34 9.58 7.98 5.66
N GLU A 35 10.29 9.03 5.22
CA GLU A 35 11.69 9.22 5.53
C GLU A 35 11.85 9.63 7.01
N VAL A 36 12.60 8.84 7.77
CA VAL A 36 12.98 9.18 9.15
C VAL A 36 14.29 9.95 9.11
N ARG A 37 14.26 11.18 9.61
CA ARG A 37 15.43 12.06 9.70
C ARG A 37 15.83 12.29 11.13
N GLN A 38 17.13 12.41 11.36
CA GLN A 38 17.70 12.73 12.65
C GLN A 38 18.51 14.02 12.55
N PHE A 39 18.34 14.89 13.55
CA PHE A 39 19.02 16.18 13.62
C PHE A 39 20.18 16.08 14.60
N TYR A 40 21.38 16.32 14.09
CA TYR A 40 22.59 16.40 14.91
C TYR A 40 23.41 17.61 14.48
N SER A 41 23.80 18.44 15.44
CA SER A 41 24.71 19.58 15.22
C SER A 41 24.30 20.48 14.04
N GLY A 42 23.00 20.77 13.91
CA GLY A 42 22.45 21.61 12.83
C GLY A 42 22.32 20.93 11.46
N LYS A 43 22.65 19.64 11.32
CA LYS A 43 22.49 18.87 10.08
C LYS A 43 21.39 17.81 10.23
N SER A 44 20.52 17.73 9.22
CA SER A 44 19.53 16.65 9.09
C SER A 44 20.10 15.54 8.24
N THR A 45 20.23 14.34 8.81
CA THR A 45 20.62 13.14 8.05
C THR A 45 19.47 12.15 8.01
N ARG A 46 19.37 11.40 6.90
CA ARG A 46 18.37 10.34 6.75
C ARG A 46 18.78 9.14 7.60
N PHE A 47 18.08 8.94 8.70
CA PHE A 47 18.30 7.85 9.64
C PHE A 47 17.63 6.54 9.20
N GLY A 48 16.56 6.61 8.42
CA GLY A 48 15.88 5.41 7.93
C GLY A 48 14.55 5.70 7.27
N PHE A 49 13.70 4.69 7.25
CA PHE A 49 12.38 4.72 6.64
C PHE A 49 11.39 3.95 7.51
N ASP A 50 10.18 4.50 7.62
CA ASP A 50 9.04 3.84 8.25
C ASP A 50 8.00 3.48 7.21
N VAL A 51 7.24 2.42 7.48
CA VAL A 51 5.98 2.13 6.82
C VAL A 51 4.87 2.70 7.68
N VAL A 52 3.93 3.40 7.04
CA VAL A 52 2.79 4.05 7.65
C VAL A 52 1.53 3.60 6.92
N LEU A 53 0.64 2.89 7.61
CA LEU A 53 -0.61 2.43 7.02
C LEU A 53 -1.53 3.62 6.72
N PHE A 54 -2.18 3.59 5.56
CA PHE A 54 -3.29 4.48 5.27
C PHE A 54 -4.49 4.05 6.11
N ASP A 55 -4.94 4.91 7.01
CA ASP A 55 -6.02 4.63 7.94
C ASP A 55 -7.00 5.80 8.00
N SER A 56 -8.30 5.50 7.83
CA SER A 56 -9.39 6.47 7.90
C SER A 56 -9.57 7.05 9.32
N SER A 57 -9.10 6.34 10.34
CA SER A 57 -9.11 6.80 11.73
C SER A 57 -8.11 7.91 12.04
N ARG A 58 -7.18 8.15 11.11
CA ARG A 58 -6.05 9.09 11.26
C ARG A 58 -5.06 8.75 12.38
N THR A 59 -5.07 7.54 12.94
CA THR A 59 -4.02 7.09 13.88
C THR A 59 -2.74 6.61 13.18
N TYR A 60 -2.82 6.28 11.88
CA TYR A 60 -1.71 5.93 11.00
C TYR A 60 -0.68 4.98 11.65
N PRO A 61 -1.04 3.70 11.88
CA PRO A 61 -0.11 2.71 12.43
C PRO A 61 1.22 2.72 11.70
N ARG A 62 2.31 2.70 12.47
CA ARG A 62 3.69 2.91 11.98
C ARG A 62 4.60 1.80 12.45
N ALA A 63 5.50 1.36 11.57
CA ALA A 63 6.56 0.42 11.89
C ALA A 63 7.85 0.75 11.12
N SER A 64 9.00 0.35 11.67
CA SER A 64 10.29 0.55 11.01
C SER A 64 10.41 -0.33 9.76
N LEU A 65 10.71 0.26 8.60
CA LEU A 65 11.10 -0.48 7.39
C LEU A 65 12.60 -0.73 7.38
N ALA A 66 13.39 0.34 7.54
CA ALA A 66 14.83 0.26 7.48
C ALA A 66 15.50 1.35 8.32
N ARG A 67 16.72 1.08 8.80
CA ARG A 67 17.52 2.00 9.62
C ARG A 67 18.99 1.97 9.21
N LEU A 68 19.69 3.08 9.45
CA LEU A 68 21.14 3.14 9.33
C LEU A 68 21.80 2.16 10.30
N ILE A 69 22.88 1.55 9.85
CA ILE A 69 23.71 0.68 10.67
C ILE A 69 24.74 1.54 11.38
N ASN A 70 24.73 1.53 12.71
CA ASN A 70 25.91 1.93 13.48
C ASN A 70 26.85 0.73 13.48
N HIS A 71 28.04 0.89 12.87
CA HIS A 71 29.02 -0.17 12.67
C HIS A 71 29.54 -0.72 14.03
N SER A 72 28.86 -1.70 14.65
CA SER A 72 29.42 -2.33 15.86
C SER A 72 28.87 -3.70 16.27
N SER A 73 27.91 -4.32 15.57
CA SER A 73 27.38 -5.64 15.98
C SER A 73 27.54 -6.71 14.91
N GLN A 74 28.27 -7.79 15.26
CA GLN A 74 28.45 -9.00 14.44
C GLN A 74 27.11 -9.69 14.10
N GLN A 75 26.05 -9.43 14.88
CA GLN A 75 24.70 -9.97 14.66
C GLN A 75 23.98 -9.44 13.39
N VAL A 76 24.56 -8.47 12.67
CA VAL A 76 23.93 -7.82 11.51
C VAL A 76 24.31 -8.49 10.17
N GLN A 77 25.12 -9.56 10.18
CA GLN A 77 25.69 -10.13 8.95
C GLN A 77 24.68 -10.92 8.09
N HIS A 78 23.62 -11.47 8.71
CA HIS A 78 22.57 -12.23 8.02
C HIS A 78 21.29 -11.45 7.73
N GLN A 79 21.22 -10.19 8.14
CA GLN A 79 20.05 -9.37 7.90
C GLN A 79 20.13 -8.68 6.53
N PRO A 80 19.00 -8.57 5.82
CA PRO A 80 18.95 -8.01 4.48
C PRO A 80 19.30 -6.52 4.50
N ARG A 81 20.05 -6.08 3.48
CA ARG A 81 20.54 -4.71 3.36
C ARG A 81 20.26 -4.14 1.98
N VAL A 82 19.98 -2.85 1.95
CA VAL A 82 19.87 -2.08 0.71
C VAL A 82 20.71 -0.82 0.87
N GLY A 83 21.88 -0.80 0.22
CA GLY A 83 22.89 0.24 0.43
C GLY A 83 23.36 0.25 1.89
N GLN A 84 23.29 1.42 2.53
CA GLN A 84 23.66 1.62 3.93
C GLN A 84 22.57 1.24 4.95
N TYR A 85 21.38 0.85 4.49
CA TYR A 85 20.23 0.59 5.34
C TYR A 85 20.05 -0.90 5.59
N LEU A 86 19.82 -1.25 6.84
CA LEU A 86 19.37 -2.56 7.28
C LEU A 86 17.86 -2.62 7.22
N VAL A 87 17.32 -3.62 6.52
CA VAL A 87 15.88 -3.80 6.37
C VAL A 87 15.35 -4.66 7.52
N ASN A 88 14.39 -4.13 8.27
CA ASN A 88 13.69 -4.85 9.33
C ASN A 88 12.46 -5.56 8.75
N ILE A 89 12.67 -6.75 8.19
CA ILE A 89 11.59 -7.55 7.58
C ILE A 89 10.44 -7.77 8.57
N SER A 90 10.72 -8.18 9.81
CA SER A 90 9.67 -8.51 10.77
C SER A 90 8.79 -7.30 11.11
N SER A 91 9.40 -6.13 11.28
CA SER A 91 8.69 -4.88 11.57
C SER A 91 7.90 -4.39 10.35
N PHE A 92 8.43 -4.57 9.14
CA PHE A 92 7.68 -4.27 7.91
C PHE A 92 6.47 -5.20 7.75
N GLU A 93 6.69 -6.51 7.92
CA GLU A 93 5.68 -7.54 7.71
C GLU A 93 4.50 -7.42 8.68
N SER A 94 4.72 -6.94 9.91
CA SER A 94 3.64 -6.78 10.91
C SER A 94 2.55 -5.81 10.48
N LEU A 95 2.86 -4.87 9.57
CA LEU A 95 1.87 -3.95 8.98
C LEU A 95 1.52 -4.31 7.53
N ALA A 96 2.53 -4.56 6.68
CA ALA A 96 2.31 -4.73 5.25
C ALA A 96 1.55 -6.02 4.89
N ILE A 97 1.83 -7.13 5.60
CA ILE A 97 1.23 -8.43 5.27
C ILE A 97 -0.27 -8.45 5.60
N PRO A 98 -0.73 -8.10 6.82
CA PRO A 98 -2.16 -8.05 7.11
C PRO A 98 -2.90 -7.09 6.17
N CYS A 99 -2.29 -5.94 5.85
CA CYS A 99 -2.86 -4.96 4.92
C CYS A 99 -3.18 -5.57 3.54
N LEU A 100 -2.25 -6.33 2.96
CA LEU A 100 -2.46 -7.00 1.68
C LEU A 100 -3.38 -8.22 1.77
N GLN A 101 -3.36 -8.95 2.88
CA GLN A 101 -4.23 -10.10 3.09
C GLN A 101 -5.70 -9.69 3.16
N ILE A 102 -6.02 -8.54 3.78
CA ILE A 102 -7.37 -7.97 3.80
C ILE A 102 -7.91 -7.85 2.37
N ILE A 103 -7.11 -7.39 1.42
CA ILE A 103 -7.52 -7.26 0.02
C ILE A 103 -7.84 -8.64 -0.58
N SER A 104 -6.97 -9.63 -0.35
CA SER A 104 -7.22 -11.01 -0.81
C SER A 104 -8.49 -11.61 -0.20
N ILE A 105 -8.87 -11.22 1.02
CA ILE A 105 -10.08 -11.68 1.72
C ILE A 105 -11.31 -10.97 1.18
N LEU A 106 -11.26 -9.64 1.00
CA LEU A 106 -12.34 -8.85 0.40
C LEU A 106 -12.67 -9.29 -1.02
N SER A 107 -11.69 -9.84 -1.73
CA SER A 107 -11.88 -10.48 -3.04
C SER A 107 -12.41 -11.93 -2.96
N SER A 108 -12.53 -12.56 -1.79
CA SER A 108 -12.92 -13.97 -1.62
C SER A 108 -14.30 -14.14 -0.95
N GLU A 109 -15.11 -15.06 -1.47
CA GLU A 109 -16.57 -15.14 -1.32
C GLU A 109 -17.12 -15.56 0.07
N LYS A 110 -16.30 -15.74 1.11
CA LYS A 110 -16.73 -16.64 2.21
C LYS A 110 -17.46 -16.09 3.44
N ASP A 111 -17.43 -14.80 3.79
CA ASP A 111 -18.40 -14.31 4.78
C ASP A 111 -18.86 -12.88 4.51
N SER A 112 -20.16 -12.74 4.27
CA SER A 112 -20.88 -11.47 4.20
C SER A 112 -21.17 -10.84 5.56
N LYS A 113 -20.46 -11.30 6.60
CA LYS A 113 -20.50 -10.78 7.97
C LYS A 113 -19.10 -10.77 8.56
N PHE A 114 -18.21 -9.98 7.98
CA PHE A 114 -16.96 -9.65 8.67
C PHE A 114 -17.10 -8.31 9.38
N PRO A 115 -17.00 -8.28 10.72
CA PRO A 115 -17.09 -7.05 11.47
C PRO A 115 -15.87 -6.18 11.18
N LEU A 116 -16.05 -4.85 11.19
CA LEU A 116 -14.95 -3.86 11.20
C LEU A 116 -14.02 -4.01 12.42
N PHE A 117 -14.22 -5.03 13.25
CA PHE A 117 -13.35 -5.47 14.34
C PHE A 117 -11.86 -5.61 13.96
N PHE A 118 -11.55 -5.96 12.71
CA PHE A 118 -10.15 -5.99 12.27
C PHE A 118 -9.50 -4.60 12.29
N TRP A 119 -10.26 -3.54 12.02
CA TRP A 119 -9.78 -2.16 12.20
C TRP A 119 -9.61 -1.81 13.67
N SER A 120 -10.50 -2.33 14.54
CA SER A 120 -10.42 -2.15 16.00
C SER A 120 -9.19 -2.85 16.62
N PHE A 121 -8.76 -4.00 16.09
CA PHE A 121 -7.53 -4.67 16.52
C PHE A 121 -6.26 -3.89 16.17
N PHE A 122 -6.27 -3.09 15.10
CA PHE A 122 -5.17 -2.17 14.78
C PHE A 122 -5.14 -0.93 15.69
N HIS A 123 -6.27 -0.61 16.35
CA HIS A 123 -6.40 0.54 17.26
C HIS A 123 -6.06 0.26 18.72
N ILE A 124 -6.04 -1.00 19.14
CA ILE A 124 -5.88 -1.33 20.55
C ILE A 124 -4.39 -1.54 20.84
N GLY A 125 -3.76 -0.45 21.28
CA GLY A 125 -2.70 -0.57 22.27
C GLY A 125 -3.25 -1.36 23.47
N HIS A 126 -2.45 -2.30 23.98
CA HIS A 126 -2.75 -3.15 25.13
C HIS A 126 -3.47 -2.38 26.25
N ASP A 127 -4.80 -2.53 26.37
CA ASP A 127 -5.55 -2.16 27.57
C ASP A 127 -6.73 -3.11 27.81
N ASN A 128 -6.87 -3.53 29.08
CA ASN A 128 -7.56 -4.74 29.53
C ASN A 128 -9.10 -4.62 29.66
N ASN A 129 -9.79 -3.86 28.80
CA ASN A 129 -11.25 -3.71 28.92
C ASN A 129 -11.99 -3.97 27.60
N GLN A 130 -11.82 -5.20 27.11
CA GLN A 130 -12.19 -5.60 25.75
C GLN A 130 -13.71 -5.75 25.54
N GLN A 131 -14.52 -6.15 26.53
CA GLN A 131 -15.90 -6.58 26.25
C GLN A 131 -16.93 -5.48 25.95
N SER A 132 -16.84 -4.29 26.57
CA SER A 132 -17.87 -3.25 26.40
C SER A 132 -17.68 -2.41 25.14
N ILE A 133 -16.43 -2.15 24.78
CA ILE A 133 -16.05 -1.43 23.54
C ILE A 133 -16.43 -2.28 22.31
N ILE A 134 -16.41 -3.61 22.46
CA ILE A 134 -16.80 -4.53 21.38
C ILE A 134 -18.24 -4.33 20.92
N ASN A 135 -19.17 -4.24 21.87
CA ASN A 135 -20.58 -4.13 21.58
C ASN A 135 -20.97 -2.76 20.97
N ASP A 136 -20.29 -1.69 21.35
CA ASP A 136 -20.51 -0.36 20.78
C ASP A 136 -19.96 -0.26 19.34
N LEU A 137 -18.84 -0.93 19.05
CA LEU A 137 -18.26 -1.00 17.72
C LEU A 137 -19.05 -1.89 16.76
N GLU A 138 -19.69 -2.97 17.24
CA GLU A 138 -20.57 -3.81 16.41
C GLU A 138 -21.81 -3.05 15.90
N ASN A 139 -22.36 -2.14 16.71
CA ASN A 139 -23.49 -1.31 16.31
C ASN A 139 -23.12 -0.23 15.28
N VAL A 140 -21.90 0.31 15.34
CA VAL A 140 -21.40 1.27 14.34
C VAL A 140 -20.91 0.56 13.06
N SER A 141 -20.37 -0.66 13.20
CA SER A 141 -19.86 -1.48 12.09
C SER A 141 -20.95 -1.98 11.14
N SER A 142 -22.20 -2.06 11.59
CA SER A 142 -23.33 -2.52 10.78
C SER A 142 -23.69 -1.59 9.61
N ASN A 143 -23.17 -0.35 9.60
CA ASN A 143 -23.40 0.62 8.52
C ASN A 143 -22.29 0.65 7.44
N ASN A 144 -21.16 -0.04 7.64
CA ASN A 144 -20.03 -0.08 6.69
C ASN A 144 -19.87 -1.48 6.05
N ILE A 145 -20.98 -2.08 5.64
CA ILE A 145 -20.93 -3.33 4.85
C ILE A 145 -20.45 -2.97 3.44
N VAL A 146 -19.25 -3.45 3.09
CA VAL A 146 -18.73 -3.39 1.71
C VAL A 146 -19.77 -4.03 0.79
N ARG A 147 -20.39 -3.23 -0.07
CA ARG A 147 -21.43 -3.66 -0.98
C ARG A 147 -20.80 -4.38 -2.17
N LYS A 148 -21.59 -5.26 -2.78
CA LYS A 148 -21.23 -6.14 -3.91
C LYS A 148 -20.65 -5.42 -5.14
N ASN A 149 -20.79 -4.09 -5.22
CA ASN A 149 -20.31 -3.22 -6.31
C ASN A 149 -19.22 -2.23 -5.86
N ASP A 150 -18.59 -2.46 -4.71
CA ASP A 150 -17.64 -1.51 -4.17
C ASP A 150 -16.29 -1.56 -4.88
N LEU A 151 -15.73 -0.36 -5.04
CA LEU A 151 -14.40 -0.14 -5.56
C LEU A 151 -13.44 -0.02 -4.37
N ILE A 152 -12.43 -0.87 -4.35
CA ILE A 152 -11.37 -0.84 -3.34
C ILE A 152 -10.08 -0.39 -4.02
N VAL A 153 -9.47 0.66 -3.50
CA VAL A 153 -8.15 1.12 -3.95
C VAL A 153 -7.08 0.65 -2.98
N CYS A 154 -6.14 -0.15 -3.47
CA CYS A 154 -4.92 -0.52 -2.77
C CYS A 154 -3.81 0.48 -3.14
N ILE A 155 -3.26 1.18 -2.16
CA ILE A 155 -2.18 2.14 -2.35
C ILE A 155 -0.88 1.60 -1.74
N ILE A 156 0.17 1.48 -2.54
CA ILE A 156 1.46 0.95 -2.08
C ILE A 156 2.57 1.89 -2.46
N ASP A 157 3.13 2.60 -1.48
CA ASP A 157 4.35 3.38 -1.66
C ASP A 157 5.43 2.79 -0.75
N GLU A 158 6.46 2.07 -1.24
CA GLU A 158 6.86 1.78 -2.64
C GLU A 158 6.97 0.26 -2.91
N ILE A 159 6.82 -0.18 -4.17
CA ILE A 159 7.26 -1.53 -4.60
C ILE A 159 8.72 -1.42 -5.03
N GLY A 160 9.61 -1.46 -4.03
CA GLY A 160 11.04 -1.18 -4.20
C GLY A 160 11.95 -2.26 -3.60
N LYS A 161 13.26 -2.00 -3.66
CA LYS A 161 14.28 -2.97 -3.18
C LYS A 161 14.13 -3.29 -1.69
N MET A 162 13.70 -2.33 -0.87
CA MET A 162 13.61 -2.52 0.58
C MET A 162 12.40 -3.38 0.94
N GLU A 163 11.25 -3.10 0.35
CA GLU A 163 9.98 -3.79 0.60
C GLU A 163 10.02 -5.21 0.05
N LEU A 164 10.61 -5.39 -1.14
CA LEU A 164 10.81 -6.70 -1.77
C LEU A 164 11.89 -7.56 -1.09
N CYS A 165 12.55 -7.09 -0.03
CA CYS A 165 13.33 -7.99 0.83
C CYS A 165 12.43 -9.02 1.54
N SER A 166 11.14 -8.73 1.74
CA SER A 166 10.17 -9.70 2.24
C SER A 166 9.65 -10.57 1.09
N SER A 167 9.92 -11.89 1.16
CA SER A 167 9.37 -12.86 0.22
C SER A 167 7.85 -13.01 0.36
N LYS A 168 7.30 -12.85 1.57
CA LYS A 168 5.84 -12.87 1.80
C LYS A 168 5.16 -11.69 1.13
N PHE A 169 5.73 -10.48 1.27
CA PHE A 169 5.21 -9.29 0.62
C PHE A 169 5.28 -9.45 -0.91
N THR A 170 6.42 -9.90 -1.43
CA THR A 170 6.62 -10.20 -2.86
C THR A 170 5.52 -11.13 -3.39
N TYR A 171 5.30 -12.26 -2.72
CA TYR A 171 4.26 -13.22 -3.09
C TYR A 171 2.85 -12.61 -3.09
N LEU A 172 2.52 -11.77 -2.11
CA LEU A 172 1.21 -11.12 -2.04
C LEU A 172 1.01 -10.08 -3.15
N ILE A 173 2.06 -9.34 -3.54
CA ILE A 173 2.02 -8.42 -4.68
C ILE A 173 1.78 -9.20 -5.97
N GLU A 174 2.52 -10.28 -6.21
CA GLU A 174 2.35 -11.14 -7.39
C GLU A 174 0.94 -11.72 -7.46
N LYS A 175 0.42 -12.19 -6.32
CA LYS A 175 -0.95 -12.70 -6.22
C LYS A 175 -1.98 -11.60 -6.53
N LEU A 176 -1.82 -10.41 -5.94
CA LEU A 176 -2.72 -9.26 -6.17
C LEU A 176 -2.75 -8.86 -7.64
N ILE A 177 -1.59 -8.75 -8.27
CA ILE A 177 -1.46 -8.39 -9.68
C ILE A 177 -2.09 -9.47 -10.57
N SER A 178 -1.84 -10.74 -10.27
CA SER A 178 -2.45 -11.87 -10.99
C SER A 178 -3.98 -11.84 -10.91
N SER A 179 -4.54 -11.51 -9.73
CA SER A 179 -5.99 -11.35 -9.59
C SER A 179 -6.53 -10.14 -10.37
N ILE A 180 -5.76 -9.06 -10.52
CA ILE A 180 -6.16 -7.88 -11.30
C ILE A 180 -6.13 -8.17 -12.81
N SER A 181 -5.14 -8.94 -13.30
CA SER A 181 -4.98 -9.23 -14.72
C SER A 181 -5.94 -10.31 -15.25
N ASN A 182 -6.34 -11.27 -14.40
CA ASN A 182 -7.21 -12.37 -14.81
C ASN A 182 -8.72 -12.05 -14.78
N LEU A 183 -9.11 -10.77 -14.62
CA LEU A 183 -10.54 -10.41 -14.69
C LEU A 183 -11.06 -10.52 -16.13
N PRO A 184 -12.17 -11.26 -16.38
CA PRO A 184 -12.74 -11.40 -17.70
C PRO A 184 -13.24 -10.05 -18.24
N THR A 185 -12.88 -9.77 -19.49
CA THR A 185 -13.15 -8.52 -20.21
C THR A 185 -14.55 -8.45 -20.85
N ASN A 186 -15.32 -9.54 -20.82
CA ASN A 186 -16.62 -9.64 -21.49
C ASN A 186 -17.80 -9.50 -20.52
N SER A 187 -18.83 -8.82 -21.03
CA SER A 187 -20.02 -8.23 -20.40
C SER A 187 -21.00 -9.19 -19.67
N GLN A 188 -20.49 -10.17 -18.94
CA GLN A 188 -21.30 -11.01 -18.07
C GLN A 188 -20.63 -11.11 -16.70
N ARG A 189 -20.47 -9.95 -16.06
CA ARG A 189 -20.24 -9.94 -14.62
C ARG A 189 -21.58 -10.26 -13.95
N ASP A 190 -21.76 -11.51 -13.56
CA ASP A 190 -22.54 -11.78 -12.36
C ASP A 190 -21.76 -11.19 -11.18
N ILE A 191 -21.95 -9.89 -10.94
CA ILE A 191 -21.13 -9.09 -10.01
C ILE A 191 -21.29 -9.66 -8.61
N LYS A 192 -20.28 -10.39 -8.15
CA LYS A 192 -20.16 -10.88 -6.76
C LYS A 192 -18.92 -10.39 -6.02
N HIS A 193 -17.97 -9.73 -6.69
CA HIS A 193 -16.71 -9.33 -6.10
C HIS A 193 -16.43 -7.83 -6.29
N PRO A 194 -15.78 -7.18 -5.32
CA PRO A 194 -15.39 -5.78 -5.44
C PRO A 194 -14.33 -5.60 -6.52
N THR A 195 -14.38 -4.47 -7.23
CA THR A 195 -13.32 -4.08 -8.17
C THR A 195 -12.11 -3.61 -7.38
N VAL A 196 -10.96 -4.25 -7.56
CA VAL A 196 -9.71 -3.82 -6.93
C VAL A 196 -8.87 -3.03 -7.92
N VAL A 197 -8.39 -1.86 -7.48
CA VAL A 197 -7.40 -1.04 -8.18
C VAL A 197 -6.12 -1.00 -7.37
N LEU A 198 -4.99 -1.30 -7.99
CA LEU A 198 -3.67 -1.11 -7.40
C LEU A 198 -3.06 0.20 -7.91
N LEU A 199 -2.80 1.14 -7.00
CA LEU A 199 -2.00 2.33 -7.21
C LEU A 199 -0.68 2.16 -6.46
N ALA A 200 0.40 1.88 -7.17
CA ALA A 200 1.70 1.67 -6.55
C ALA A 200 2.72 2.68 -7.04
N THR A 201 3.66 3.06 -6.19
CA THR A 201 4.88 3.75 -6.63
C THR A 201 5.97 2.71 -6.92
N VAL A 202 6.80 3.01 -7.91
CA VAL A 202 7.96 2.19 -8.27
C VAL A 202 9.20 3.09 -8.40
N PRO A 203 10.41 2.55 -8.20
CA PRO A 203 11.64 3.30 -8.44
C PRO A 203 11.67 3.86 -9.86
N SER A 204 12.29 5.02 -10.06
CA SER A 204 12.56 5.50 -11.42
C SER A 204 13.57 4.60 -12.14
N PRO A 205 13.47 4.43 -13.47
CA PRO A 205 14.44 3.66 -14.24
C PRO A 205 15.82 4.30 -14.12
N LYS A 206 16.85 3.47 -14.01
CA LYS A 206 18.25 3.92 -13.85
C LYS A 206 19.15 3.46 -14.97
N ARG A 207 18.74 2.44 -15.73
CA ARG A 207 19.49 1.89 -16.84
C ARG A 207 19.01 2.49 -18.17
N GLN A 208 19.90 2.50 -19.15
CA GLN A 208 19.61 3.03 -20.50
C GLN A 208 18.54 2.22 -21.24
N ASP A 209 18.37 0.94 -20.87
CA ASP A 209 17.33 0.05 -21.39
C ASP A 209 15.94 0.31 -20.77
N GLY A 210 15.80 1.33 -19.91
CA GLY A 210 14.55 1.65 -19.21
C GLY A 210 14.26 0.75 -18.00
N THR A 211 15.17 -0.17 -17.64
CA THR A 211 15.00 -1.05 -16.48
C THR A 211 15.48 -0.39 -15.17
N ARG A 212 14.97 -0.93 -14.07
CA ARG A 212 15.27 -0.52 -12.69
C ARG A 212 16.26 -1.49 -12.03
N GLY A 213 16.45 -2.67 -12.61
CA GLY A 213 17.31 -3.71 -12.07
C GLY A 213 16.69 -4.39 -10.85
N ILE A 214 15.38 -4.54 -10.86
CA ILE A 214 14.60 -5.24 -9.85
C ILE A 214 13.63 -6.14 -10.61
N PRO A 215 13.87 -7.47 -10.66
CA PRO A 215 13.16 -8.35 -11.59
C PRO A 215 11.63 -8.24 -11.55
N LEU A 216 11.05 -8.21 -10.34
CA LEU A 216 9.60 -8.05 -10.20
C LEU A 216 9.12 -6.69 -10.71
N VAL A 217 9.81 -5.60 -10.38
CA VAL A 217 9.38 -4.25 -10.82
C VAL A 217 9.50 -4.13 -12.34
N ASP A 218 10.59 -4.63 -12.92
CA ASP A 218 10.80 -4.64 -14.35
C ASP A 218 9.71 -5.48 -15.05
N HIS A 219 9.34 -6.63 -14.48
CA HIS A 219 8.23 -7.44 -14.96
C HIS A 219 6.90 -6.68 -14.91
N ILE A 220 6.51 -6.11 -13.76
CA ILE A 220 5.23 -5.42 -13.60
C ILE A 220 5.16 -4.20 -14.53
N CYS A 221 6.25 -3.46 -14.71
CA CYS A 221 6.32 -2.34 -15.66
C CYS A 221 6.21 -2.77 -17.14
N SER A 222 6.51 -4.02 -17.48
CA SER A 222 6.40 -4.54 -18.84
C SER A 222 4.99 -5.07 -19.21
N MET A 223 4.10 -5.20 -18.22
CA MET A 223 2.75 -5.72 -18.42
C MET A 223 1.90 -4.73 -19.23
N LYS A 224 1.11 -5.23 -20.18
CA LYS A 224 0.25 -4.39 -21.03
C LYS A 224 -0.87 -3.70 -20.24
N GLU A 225 -1.27 -4.31 -19.13
CA GLU A 225 -2.32 -3.85 -18.23
C GLU A 225 -1.83 -2.77 -17.24
N ALA A 226 -0.51 -2.58 -17.12
CA ALA A 226 0.10 -1.59 -16.26
C ALA A 226 0.12 -0.22 -16.92
N SER A 227 -0.53 0.75 -16.29
CA SER A 227 -0.46 2.16 -16.68
C SER A 227 0.66 2.86 -15.90
N ILE A 228 1.80 3.09 -16.54
CA ILE A 228 2.90 3.85 -15.95
C ILE A 228 2.62 5.35 -16.10
N ILE A 229 2.72 6.10 -15.00
CA ILE A 229 2.51 7.54 -14.95
C ILE A 229 3.76 8.19 -14.35
N GLU A 230 4.40 9.05 -15.13
CA GLU A 230 5.58 9.80 -14.70
C GLU A 230 5.19 11.13 -14.06
N ILE A 231 5.68 11.35 -12.85
CA ILE A 231 5.38 12.54 -12.04
C ILE A 231 6.58 13.48 -12.04
N ASP A 232 6.32 14.73 -12.37
CA ASP A 232 7.22 15.85 -12.21
C ASP A 232 6.57 16.99 -11.41
N LEU A 233 7.29 18.09 -11.21
CA LEU A 233 6.79 19.24 -10.44
C LEU A 233 5.69 20.02 -11.17
N SER A 234 5.64 19.97 -12.49
CA SER A 234 4.73 20.74 -13.33
C SER A 234 3.36 20.08 -13.49
N ASN A 235 3.31 18.75 -13.47
CA ASN A 235 2.12 17.98 -13.80
C ASN A 235 1.38 17.40 -12.58
N ARG A 236 1.90 17.59 -11.36
CA ARG A 236 1.41 16.93 -10.14
C ARG A 236 -0.09 17.05 -9.90
N ASN A 237 -0.65 18.26 -10.02
CA ASN A 237 -2.07 18.50 -9.74
C ASN A 237 -2.98 17.88 -10.80
N GLU A 238 -2.58 17.95 -12.07
CA GLU A 238 -3.30 17.35 -13.19
C GLU A 238 -3.31 15.82 -13.07
N ILE A 239 -2.18 15.23 -12.70
CA ILE A 239 -2.06 13.78 -12.49
C ILE A 239 -3.01 13.29 -11.39
N ILE A 240 -3.16 14.02 -10.29
CA ILE A 240 -4.11 13.63 -9.23
C ILE A 240 -5.53 13.52 -9.81
N GLN A 241 -5.97 14.51 -10.58
CA GLN A 241 -7.29 14.50 -11.20
C GLN A 241 -7.44 13.37 -12.22
N GLU A 242 -6.42 13.13 -13.03
CA GLU A 242 -6.42 12.05 -14.01
C GLU A 242 -6.46 10.66 -13.32
N ILE A 243 -5.69 10.45 -12.25
CA ILE A 243 -5.73 9.22 -11.47
C ILE A 243 -7.11 9.01 -10.86
N MET A 244 -7.69 10.04 -10.23
CA MET A 244 -9.03 9.96 -9.65
C MET A 244 -10.09 9.63 -10.71
N LYS A 245 -10.02 10.27 -11.88
CA LYS A 245 -10.91 9.99 -13.01
C LYS A 245 -10.79 8.55 -13.49
N ARG A 246 -9.57 8.01 -13.60
CA ARG A 246 -9.31 6.62 -13.98
C ARG A 246 -9.86 5.64 -12.95
N ILE A 247 -9.62 5.89 -11.66
CA ILE A 247 -10.14 5.09 -10.55
C ILE A 247 -11.67 5.08 -10.56
N LEU A 248 -12.31 6.24 -10.70
CA LEU A 248 -13.77 6.37 -10.73
C LEU A 248 -14.41 5.63 -11.92
N LYS A 249 -13.74 5.59 -13.08
CA LYS A 249 -14.21 4.82 -14.24
C LYS A 249 -14.26 3.30 -13.97
N CYS A 250 -13.41 2.80 -13.07
CA CYS A 250 -13.45 1.40 -12.65
C CYS A 250 -14.67 1.06 -11.78
N LYS A 251 -15.36 2.06 -11.21
CA LYS A 251 -16.61 1.87 -10.46
C LYS A 251 -17.82 1.64 -11.37
N SER A 252 -17.82 2.25 -12.56
CA SER A 252 -18.96 2.24 -13.50
C SER A 252 -18.87 1.17 -14.59
N SER A 253 -17.73 0.47 -14.68
CA SER A 253 -17.52 -0.65 -15.61
C SER A 253 -17.79 -1.95 -14.88
#